data_AF-A0A4Y2GRX1-F1
#
_entry.id   AF-A0A4Y2GRX1-F1
#
_cell.length_a   1.000
_cell.length_b   1.000
_cell.length_c   1.000
_cell.angle_alpha   90.00
_cell.angle_beta   90.00
_cell.angle_gamma   90.00
#
_symmetry.space_group_name_H-M   'P 1'
#
loop_
_entity.id
_entity.type
_entity.pdbx_description
1 polymer ?
#
loop_
_entity_poly.entity_id
_entity_poly.type
_entity_poly.pdbx_seq_one_letter_code
_entity_poly.pdbx_strand_id
1 'polypeptide(L)'
;MEPKCVNCGESGHLAAWKGCKSYPVIKKPSYRQTGRSYAEAATEKSDQPMKKKTEEKTDDPFDLEDIKDSMKAIKEVKILLDEFPTLLEAARLCKAAKTRTERVLIVLNALVGV
;
A
#
# COMPACT_ATOMS: atom_id res chain seq x y z
N MET A 1 -23.85 -4.19 -31.20
CA MET A 1 -23.81 -3.12 -30.19
C MET A 1 -22.46 -2.46 -30.28
N GLU A 2 -22.42 -1.15 -30.50
CA GLU A 2 -21.18 -0.39 -30.38
C GLU A 2 -20.87 -0.18 -28.89
N PRO A 3 -19.61 -0.29 -28.49
CA PRO A 3 -19.23 -0.01 -27.11
C PRO A 3 -19.46 1.45 -26.79
N LYS A 4 -20.07 1.69 -25.63
CA LYS A 4 -20.24 3.03 -25.05
C LYS A 4 -19.07 3.35 -24.15
N CYS A 5 -18.57 4.57 -24.23
CA CYS A 5 -17.52 5.04 -23.34
C CYS A 5 -18.05 5.21 -21.92
N VAL A 6 -17.33 4.67 -20.94
CA VAL A 6 -17.65 4.79 -19.50
C VAL A 6 -17.64 6.25 -19.01
N ASN A 7 -16.87 7.13 -19.66
CA ASN A 7 -16.65 8.50 -19.18
C ASN A 7 -17.48 9.58 -19.88
N CYS A 8 -17.88 9.41 -21.16
CA CYS A 8 -18.71 10.39 -21.88
C CYS A 8 -20.05 9.83 -22.41
N GLY A 9 -20.27 8.52 -22.36
CA GLY A 9 -21.51 7.89 -22.82
C GLY A 9 -21.69 7.82 -24.34
N GLU A 10 -20.80 8.43 -25.14
CA GLU A 10 -20.82 8.35 -26.61
C GLU A 10 -20.40 6.94 -27.09
N SER A 11 -20.90 6.53 -28.27
CA SER A 11 -20.50 5.28 -28.93
C SER A 11 -19.29 5.49 -29.85
N GLY A 12 -18.57 4.41 -30.15
CA GLY A 12 -17.41 4.43 -31.06
C GLY A 12 -16.04 4.41 -30.39
N HIS A 13 -15.97 4.45 -29.05
CA HIS A 13 -14.73 4.20 -28.31
C HIS A 13 -15.01 3.47 -26.99
N LEU A 14 -14.10 2.55 -26.63
CA LEU A 14 -14.22 1.69 -25.46
C LEU A 14 -13.66 2.31 -24.18
N ALA A 15 -12.58 3.08 -24.30
CA ALA A 15 -11.76 3.47 -23.16
C ALA A 15 -11.61 4.99 -23.06
N ALA A 16 -11.86 5.49 -21.86
CA ALA A 16 -11.62 6.85 -21.39
C ALA A 16 -10.27 7.45 -21.89
N TRP A 17 -9.22 6.64 -21.95
CA TRP A 17 -7.85 7.12 -22.11
C TRP A 17 -7.43 7.40 -23.56
N LYS A 18 -8.16 6.89 -24.57
CA LYS A 18 -7.76 7.06 -25.98
C LYS A 18 -8.95 7.49 -26.83
N GLY A 19 -9.00 8.78 -27.14
CA GLY A 19 -9.98 9.36 -28.07
C GLY A 19 -11.26 9.89 -27.44
N CYS A 20 -11.44 9.81 -26.12
CA CYS A 20 -12.60 10.41 -25.44
C CYS A 20 -12.45 11.93 -25.37
N LYS A 21 -13.49 12.66 -25.81
CA LYS A 21 -13.52 14.14 -25.79
C LYS A 21 -13.47 14.73 -24.38
N SER A 22 -13.98 14.02 -23.39
CA SER A 22 -13.93 14.43 -21.98
C SER A 22 -12.52 14.36 -21.38
N TYR A 23 -11.55 13.72 -22.06
CA TYR A 23 -10.15 13.71 -21.62
C TYR A 23 -9.36 14.84 -22.29
N PRO A 24 -8.51 15.56 -21.52
CA PRO A 24 -7.68 16.61 -22.07
C PRO A 24 -6.65 16.02 -23.04
N VAL A 25 -6.69 16.47 -24.30
CA VAL A 25 -5.65 16.16 -25.27
C VAL A 25 -4.40 16.95 -24.88
N ILE A 26 -3.37 16.24 -24.41
CA ILE A 26 -2.06 16.84 -24.17
C ILE A 26 -1.50 17.30 -25.52
N LYS A 27 -1.61 18.60 -25.81
CA LYS A 27 -0.95 19.22 -26.96
C LYS A 27 0.55 19.17 -26.69
N LYS A 28 1.24 18.21 -27.30
CA LYS A 28 2.70 18.27 -27.36
C LYS A 28 3.06 19.55 -28.13
N PRO A 29 3.95 20.42 -27.61
CA PRO A 29 4.46 21.51 -28.42
C PRO A 29 5.10 20.90 -29.69
N SER A 30 4.82 21.50 -30.85
CA SER A 30 5.36 21.04 -32.14
C SER A 30 6.88 21.13 -32.22
N TYR A 31 7.48 21.88 -31.30
CA TYR A 31 8.92 21.92 -31.13
C TYR A 31 9.39 20.64 -30.44
N ARG A 32 10.06 19.76 -31.19
CA ARG A 32 10.92 18.73 -30.57
C ARG A 32 11.92 19.49 -29.70
N GLN A 33 11.82 19.35 -28.37
CA GLN A 33 12.93 19.73 -27.50
C GLN A 33 14.14 18.93 -27.97
N THR A 34 15.09 19.61 -28.63
CA THR A 34 16.42 19.08 -28.90
C THR A 34 16.98 18.58 -27.57
N GLY A 35 17.29 17.28 -27.51
CA GLY A 35 17.61 16.59 -26.27
C GLY A 35 18.69 17.34 -25.50
N ARG A 36 18.35 17.81 -24.29
CA ARG A 36 19.34 18.37 -23.37
C ARG A 36 20.34 17.28 -23.01
N SER A 37 21.62 17.64 -23.02
CA SER A 37 22.69 16.75 -22.58
C SER A 37 22.55 16.49 -21.07
N TYR A 38 22.95 15.30 -20.62
CA TYR A 38 22.91 14.91 -19.20
C TYR A 38 23.68 15.91 -18.30
N ALA A 39 24.65 16.65 -18.87
CA ALA A 39 25.41 17.70 -18.20
C ALA A 39 24.60 18.99 -17.95
N GLU A 40 23.64 19.33 -18.83
CA GLU A 40 22.85 20.56 -18.75
C GLU A 40 21.72 20.46 -17.73
N ALA A 41 21.29 19.23 -17.38
CA ALA A 41 20.28 18.98 -16.35
C ALA A 41 20.80 19.19 -14.92
N ALA A 42 22.13 19.24 -14.73
CA ALA A 42 22.76 19.35 -13.42
C ALA A 42 22.99 20.80 -12.95
N THR A 43 22.92 21.78 -13.85
CA THR A 43 23.32 23.18 -13.57
C THR A 43 22.14 24.14 -13.34
N GLU A 44 20.91 23.78 -13.67
CA GLU A 44 19.72 24.59 -13.37
C GLU A 44 19.21 24.31 -11.94
N LYS A 45 19.85 24.92 -10.94
CA LYS A 45 19.20 25.24 -9.67
C LYS A 45 18.79 26.72 -9.67
N SER A 46 17.55 26.95 -9.21
CA SER A 46 16.86 28.23 -8.93
C SER A 46 16.57 29.16 -10.12
N ASP A 47 15.39 29.03 -10.73
CA ASP A 47 14.24 29.93 -10.46
C ASP A 47 13.10 29.68 -11.46
N GLN A 48 12.15 28.80 -11.11
CA GLN A 48 10.78 28.83 -11.62
C GLN A 48 9.82 28.29 -10.56
N PRO A 49 8.60 28.85 -10.47
CA PRO A 49 7.71 28.67 -9.34
C PRO A 49 7.31 27.21 -9.24
N MET A 50 7.63 26.63 -8.08
CA MET A 50 7.09 25.38 -7.60
C MET A 50 5.56 25.54 -7.52
N LYS A 51 4.86 25.33 -8.65
CA LYS A 51 3.45 24.96 -8.60
C LYS A 51 3.44 23.68 -7.81
N LYS A 52 3.13 23.83 -6.52
CA LYS A 52 2.73 22.78 -5.60
C LYS A 52 2.12 21.67 -6.44
N LYS A 53 2.81 20.53 -6.48
CA LYS A 53 2.05 19.28 -6.41
C LYS A 53 1.21 19.49 -5.16
N THR A 54 -0.04 19.88 -5.37
CA THR A 54 -1.07 19.67 -4.37
C THR A 54 -0.89 18.22 -4.02
N GLU A 55 -0.33 18.02 -2.82
CA GLU A 55 -0.66 16.90 -1.99
C GLU A 55 -2.17 16.68 -2.19
N GLU A 56 -2.53 15.70 -2.99
CA GLU A 56 -3.63 14.85 -2.57
C GLU A 56 -2.94 13.96 -1.52
N LYS A 57 -2.94 14.18 -0.20
CA LYS A 57 -3.94 14.78 0.68
C LYS A 57 -5.31 14.82 0.03
N THR A 58 -5.79 13.63 -0.33
CA THR A 58 -6.97 13.22 0.43
C THR A 58 -6.54 13.34 1.89
N ASP A 59 -6.85 14.50 2.49
CA ASP A 59 -7.33 14.50 3.86
C ASP A 59 -8.60 13.63 3.82
N ASP A 60 -8.42 12.31 3.61
CA ASP A 60 -9.38 11.33 4.05
C ASP A 60 -9.27 11.45 5.56
N PRO A 61 -10.32 11.97 6.23
CA PRO A 61 -10.25 12.21 7.66
C PRO A 61 -10.15 10.83 8.30
N PHE A 62 -8.91 10.34 8.55
CA PHE A 62 -8.59 9.04 9.15
C PHE A 62 -9.79 8.11 9.13
N ASP A 63 -10.04 7.36 8.04
CA ASP A 63 -11.28 6.61 7.89
C ASP A 63 -11.55 5.81 9.17
N LEU A 64 -12.46 6.36 9.98
CA LEU A 64 -12.68 5.89 11.34
C LEU A 64 -13.25 4.49 11.30
N GLU A 65 -13.88 4.11 10.18
CA GLU A 65 -14.40 2.79 9.93
C GLU A 65 -13.25 1.80 9.67
N ASP A 66 -12.24 2.15 8.85
CA ASP A 66 -11.04 1.32 8.64
C ASP A 66 -10.25 1.09 9.94
N ILE A 67 -10.12 2.13 10.77
CA ILE A 67 -9.44 2.03 12.08
C ILE A 67 -10.25 1.13 13.02
N LYS A 68 -11.57 1.29 13.05
CA LYS A 68 -12.48 0.49 13.87
C LYS A 68 -12.49 -0.98 13.46
N ASP A 69 -12.44 -1.25 12.16
CA ASP A 69 -12.31 -2.60 11.62
C ASP A 69 -10.96 -3.22 11.98
N SER A 70 -9.88 -2.45 11.86
CA SER A 70 -8.54 -2.87 12.31
C SER A 70 -8.52 -3.15 13.83
N MET A 71 -9.16 -2.31 14.65
CA MET A 71 -9.28 -2.53 16.09
C MET A 71 -10.09 -3.78 16.42
N LYS A 72 -11.14 -4.08 15.63
CA LYS A 72 -11.92 -5.30 15.78
C LYS A 72 -11.08 -6.55 15.45
N ALA A 73 -10.35 -6.53 14.34
CA ALA A 73 -9.42 -7.62 13.99
C ALA A 73 -8.36 -7.84 15.08
N ILE A 74 -7.80 -6.77 15.65
CA ILE A 74 -6.84 -6.86 16.76
C ILE A 74 -7.48 -7.48 18.02
N LYS A 75 -8.74 -7.17 18.33
CA LYS A 75 -9.47 -7.80 19.45
C LYS A 75 -9.64 -9.30 19.22
N GLU A 76 -9.97 -9.72 18.01
CA GLU A 76 -10.09 -11.14 17.67
C GLU A 76 -8.76 -11.87 17.80
N VAL A 77 -7.66 -11.28 17.33
CA VAL A 77 -6.30 -11.80 17.54
C VAL A 77 -5.97 -11.92 19.02
N LYS A 78 -6.34 -10.91 19.83
CA LYS A 78 -6.13 -10.96 21.28
C LYS A 78 -6.87 -12.15 21.92
N ILE A 79 -8.14 -12.34 21.58
CA ILE A 79 -8.95 -13.45 22.10
C ILE A 79 -8.29 -14.79 21.76
N LEU A 80 -7.84 -14.96 20.52
CA LEU A 80 -7.15 -16.17 20.08
C LEU A 80 -5.83 -16.41 20.83
N LEU A 81 -5.07 -15.35 21.11
CA LEU A 81 -3.84 -15.47 21.89
C LEU A 81 -4.13 -15.86 23.35
N ASP A 82 -5.22 -15.35 23.91
CA ASP A 82 -5.65 -15.67 25.28
C ASP A 82 -6.12 -17.14 25.42
N GLU A 83 -6.47 -17.84 24.34
CA GLU A 83 -6.82 -19.27 24.36
C GLU A 83 -5.61 -20.19 24.61
N PHE A 84 -4.38 -19.73 24.31
CA PHE A 84 -3.18 -20.58 24.35
C PHE A 84 -2.02 -19.97 25.16
N PRO A 85 -2.23 -19.59 26.44
CA PRO A 85 -1.22 -18.91 27.25
C PRO A 85 0.01 -19.80 27.47
N THR A 86 -0.19 -21.10 27.73
CA THR A 86 0.89 -22.06 27.97
C THR A 86 1.78 -22.26 26.75
N LEU A 87 1.20 -22.30 25.54
CA LEU A 87 1.96 -22.45 24.30
C LEU A 87 2.73 -21.17 23.95
N LEU A 88 2.17 -20.00 24.24
CA LEU A 88 2.86 -18.73 24.08
C LEU A 88 4.08 -18.63 25.00
N GLU A 89 3.95 -19.07 26.25
CA GLU A 89 5.06 -19.10 27.19
C GLU A 89 6.14 -20.11 26.77
N ALA A 90 5.72 -21.30 26.33
CA ALA A 90 6.62 -22.29 25.75
C ALA A 90 7.38 -21.73 24.53
N ALA A 91 6.71 -20.95 23.68
CA ALA A 91 7.35 -20.28 22.56
C ALA A 91 8.38 -19.23 22.99
N ARG A 92 8.13 -18.46 24.07
CA ARG A 92 9.14 -17.56 24.66
C ARG A 92 10.35 -18.32 25.17
N LEU A 93 10.12 -19.38 25.95
CA LEU A 93 11.20 -20.21 26.49
C LEU A 93 12.01 -20.88 25.37
N CYS A 94 11.36 -21.30 24.29
CA CYS A 94 12.04 -21.85 23.12
C CYS A 94 12.98 -20.85 22.42
N LYS A 95 12.69 -19.54 22.49
CA LYS A 95 13.59 -18.49 21.97
C LYS A 95 14.85 -18.32 22.83
N ALA A 96 14.76 -18.60 24.13
CA ALA A 96 15.88 -18.51 25.07
C ALA A 96 16.72 -19.80 25.13
N ALA A 97 16.14 -20.94 24.75
CA ALA A 97 16.81 -22.24 24.74
C ALA A 97 17.97 -22.28 23.72
N LYS A 98 19.09 -22.86 24.13
CA LYS A 98 20.32 -22.92 23.31
C LYS A 98 20.34 -24.17 22.43
N THR A 99 19.75 -25.25 22.93
CA THR A 99 19.84 -26.57 22.31
C THR A 99 18.52 -27.00 21.70
N ARG A 100 18.57 -27.95 20.76
CA ARG A 100 17.37 -28.55 20.17
C ARG A 100 16.61 -29.37 21.21
N THR A 101 17.32 -30.07 22.07
CA THR A 101 16.74 -30.93 23.12
C THR A 101 15.96 -30.11 24.16
N GLU A 102 16.50 -28.97 24.60
CA GLU A 102 15.78 -28.03 25.48
C GLU A 102 14.45 -27.57 24.86
N ARG A 103 14.46 -27.17 23.58
CA ARG A 103 13.23 -26.76 22.87
C ARG A 103 12.20 -27.88 22.81
N VAL A 104 12.63 -29.11 22.54
CA VAL A 104 11.75 -30.28 22.53
C VAL A 104 11.13 -30.51 23.91
N LEU A 105 11.93 -30.43 24.98
CA LEU A 105 11.45 -30.62 26.35
C LEU A 105 10.42 -29.55 26.75
N ILE A 106 10.68 -28.29 26.41
CA ILE A 106 9.77 -27.17 26.66
C ILE A 106 8.42 -27.40 25.97
N VAL A 107 8.43 -27.79 24.69
CA VAL A 107 7.20 -28.06 23.94
C VAL A 107 6.45 -29.26 24.49
N LEU A 108 7.17 -30.34 24.83
CA LEU A 108 6.54 -31.53 25.44
C LEU A 108 5.85 -31.19 26.76
N ASN A 109 6.50 -30.43 27.64
CA ASN A 109 5.89 -30.01 28.91
C ASN A 109 4.62 -29.17 28.69
N ALA A 110 4.64 -28.26 27.70
CA ALA A 110 3.49 -27.44 27.37
C ALA A 110 2.30 -28.22 26.80
N LEU A 111 2.56 -29.32 26.07
CA LEU A 111 1.52 -30.17 25.46
C LEU A 111 0.96 -31.22 26.43
N VAL A 112 1.78 -31.71 27.37
CA VAL A 112 1.36 -32.75 28.32
C VAL A 112 0.56 -32.16 29.50
N GLY A 113 0.62 -30.84 29.72
CA GLY A 113 -0.22 -30.16 30.71
C GLY A 113 0.08 -30.58 32.15
N VAL A 114 1.36 -30.70 32.49
CA VAL A 114 1.83 -30.94 33.88
C VAL A 114 1.76 -29.65 34.68
#